data_AF-A0A5J9TKY7-F1
#
_entry.id   AF-A0A5J9TKY7-F1
#
_cell.length_a   1.000
_cell.length_b   1.000
_cell.length_c   1.000
_cell.angle_alpha   90.00
_cell.angle_beta   90.00
_cell.angle_gamma   90.00
#
_symmetry.space_group_name_H-M   'P 1'
#
loop_
_entity.id
_entity.type
_entity.pdbx_description
1 polymer ?
#
loop_
_entity_poly.entity_id
_entity_poly.type
_entity_poly.pdbx_seq_one_letter_code
_entity_poly.pdbx_strand_id
1 'polypeptide(L)'
;MICHLRTRILSRLLQSPCPCHAPVSRIPPLFSSQHLLSTTASPISPKPFAVEEYLFATCNLTRAQALKASKKLSHLKSPRKPDAVLAFLSDLGVARSGITALVASDPQVLCASVEKTLAPRITELGDLGLSRAKIAQLVPLAPCTFRISSLSRRVSFWLSAFNGSFELLRRAQSLNSAILGCSIEKVAIPNLAFMKQCGISASDVPFMNIFAPRLFTFKPKSLHEAAERVEELGIKLGSRMFRHAFALVAFMRKEDCASKIGLLQKIGFSQDDVSVILRKAPLVLRLSEERIRQAMHFLTRDAGLDAPYIAQRPALFMYSLERRLLPRYFLLKVLREKGLLNFEYSFYYTAALAEKMFVYASI
;
A
#
# COMPACT_ATOMS: atom_id res chain seq x y z
N MET A 1 -28.44 -19.55 1.66
CA MET A 1 -28.90 -19.88 3.02
C MET A 1 -27.70 -20.09 3.97
N ILE A 2 -26.78 -19.11 4.05
CA ILE A 2 -25.53 -19.17 4.86
C ILE A 2 -25.23 -17.74 5.37
N CYS A 3 -26.15 -17.14 6.13
CA CYS A 3 -25.95 -15.83 6.79
C CYS A 3 -26.39 -15.78 8.26
N HIS A 4 -26.81 -16.90 8.87
CA HIS A 4 -27.38 -16.90 10.23
C HIS A 4 -26.56 -17.62 11.31
N LEU A 5 -25.29 -17.95 11.06
CA LEU A 5 -24.46 -18.69 12.02
C LEU A 5 -23.24 -17.95 12.59
N ARG A 6 -23.15 -16.63 12.44
CA ARG A 6 -22.02 -15.84 12.97
C ARG A 6 -22.33 -14.87 14.12
N THR A 7 -23.54 -14.88 14.67
CA THR A 7 -23.97 -13.87 15.65
C THR A 7 -24.17 -14.40 17.08
N ARG A 8 -23.79 -15.64 17.39
CA ARG A 8 -24.05 -16.25 18.72
C ARG A 8 -22.83 -16.58 19.58
N ILE A 9 -21.62 -16.14 19.21
CA ILE A 9 -20.39 -16.41 19.99
C ILE A 9 -19.86 -15.17 20.74
N LEU A 10 -20.41 -13.97 20.51
CA LEU A 10 -19.92 -12.73 21.15
C LEU A 10 -20.75 -12.22 22.35
N SER A 11 -21.79 -12.93 22.79
CA SER A 11 -22.65 -12.50 23.91
C SER A 11 -22.44 -13.27 25.22
N ARG A 12 -21.34 -14.01 25.39
CA ARG A 12 -21.09 -14.83 26.59
C ARG A 12 -19.77 -14.58 27.33
N LEU A 13 -19.06 -13.48 27.07
CA LEU A 13 -17.81 -13.14 27.79
C LEU A 13 -17.85 -11.84 28.61
N LEU A 14 -19.02 -11.23 28.77
CA LEU A 14 -19.23 -10.11 29.69
C LEU A 14 -20.36 -10.46 30.64
N GLN A 15 -20.05 -11.21 31.70
CA GLN A 15 -20.79 -11.22 32.97
C GLN A 15 -20.11 -12.21 33.92
N SER A 16 -19.47 -11.69 34.96
CA SER A 16 -19.40 -12.35 36.27
C SER A 16 -19.03 -11.33 37.35
N PRO A 17 -19.45 -11.55 38.60
CA PRO A 17 -19.95 -10.51 39.50
C PRO A 17 -19.04 -10.27 40.72
N CYS A 18 -19.28 -9.14 41.38
CA CYS A 18 -18.85 -8.88 42.76
C CYS A 18 -19.47 -9.89 43.73
N PRO A 19 -18.81 -10.15 44.86
CA PRO A 19 -19.53 -10.37 46.11
C PRO A 19 -19.05 -9.48 47.26
N CYS A 20 -20.04 -9.06 48.04
CA CYS A 20 -19.96 -8.27 49.25
C CYS A 20 -19.66 -9.15 50.48
N HIS A 21 -19.05 -8.58 51.53
CA HIS A 21 -19.56 -8.51 52.92
C HIS A 21 -18.45 -8.37 53.98
N ALA A 22 -18.74 -7.44 54.91
CA ALA A 22 -17.98 -6.97 56.07
C ALA A 22 -17.72 -8.06 57.16
N PRO A 23 -17.06 -7.73 58.30
CA PRO A 23 -17.78 -7.06 59.39
C PRO A 23 -17.01 -5.97 60.16
N VAL A 24 -17.82 -5.27 60.96
CA VAL A 24 -17.60 -4.12 61.82
C VAL A 24 -16.89 -4.51 63.13
N SER A 25 -15.95 -3.68 63.62
CA SER A 25 -15.77 -3.52 65.07
C SER A 25 -15.06 -2.22 65.48
N ARG A 26 -15.83 -1.39 66.20
CA ARG A 26 -15.54 -0.67 67.47
C ARG A 26 -14.33 0.28 67.60
N ILE A 27 -14.69 1.55 67.81
CA ILE A 27 -13.89 2.64 68.41
C ILE A 27 -13.88 2.47 69.94
N PRO A 28 -12.79 2.86 70.64
CA PRO A 28 -12.93 3.90 71.66
C PRO A 28 -11.86 5.01 71.54
N PRO A 29 -12.11 6.21 72.09
CA PRO A 29 -11.26 7.39 71.91
C PRO A 29 -10.35 7.64 73.11
N LEU A 30 -9.09 8.08 72.91
CA LEU A 30 -8.37 8.85 73.94
C LEU A 30 -7.31 9.79 73.31
N PHE A 31 -7.58 11.08 73.50
CA PHE A 31 -6.70 12.23 73.77
C PHE A 31 -5.19 12.23 73.41
N SER A 32 -4.85 13.35 72.75
CA SER A 32 -3.69 14.23 72.99
C SER A 32 -2.27 13.76 72.65
N SER A 33 -1.64 14.41 71.68
CA SER A 33 -0.76 15.55 71.96
C SER A 33 -0.09 16.05 70.68
N GLN A 34 -0.03 17.37 70.60
CA GLN A 34 0.62 18.16 69.56
C GLN A 34 2.12 17.81 69.50
N HIS A 35 2.62 17.51 68.30
CA HIS A 35 3.99 17.84 67.95
C HIS A 35 4.04 18.30 66.50
N LEU A 36 4.23 19.61 66.35
CA LEU A 36 4.68 20.27 65.13
C LEU A 36 5.98 19.60 64.66
N LEU A 37 5.91 18.84 63.57
CA LEU A 37 7.08 18.49 62.79
C LEU A 37 6.95 19.14 61.42
N SER A 38 7.70 20.22 61.29
CA SER A 38 7.92 20.97 60.06
C SER A 38 8.60 20.05 59.04
N THR A 39 7.82 19.44 58.15
CA THR A 39 8.37 18.78 56.96
C THR A 39 8.69 19.86 55.94
N THR A 40 9.98 20.17 55.83
CA THR A 40 10.54 20.88 54.69
C THR A 40 10.22 20.09 53.42
N ALA A 41 9.25 20.58 52.65
CA ALA A 41 9.01 20.08 51.31
C ALA A 41 10.28 20.32 50.50
N SER A 42 10.97 19.23 50.15
CA SER A 42 12.05 19.28 49.18
C SER A 42 11.48 19.84 47.87
N PRO A 43 12.19 20.76 47.17
CA PRO A 43 11.70 21.27 45.90
C PRO A 43 11.52 20.10 44.95
N ILE A 44 10.28 19.89 44.49
CA ILE A 44 9.96 18.92 43.43
C ILE A 44 10.74 19.39 42.20
N SER A 45 11.92 18.82 41.99
CA SER A 45 12.63 18.98 40.73
C SER A 45 11.67 18.58 39.62
N PRO A 46 11.40 19.46 38.62
CA PRO A 46 10.42 19.14 37.59
C PRO A 46 10.85 17.85 36.90
N LYS A 47 9.98 16.84 36.92
CA LYS A 47 10.24 15.57 36.24
C LYS A 47 10.73 15.87 34.81
N PRO A 48 11.87 15.30 34.39
CA PRO A 48 12.37 15.53 33.04
C PRO A 48 11.30 15.14 32.03
N PHE A 49 11.16 15.93 30.97
CA PHE A 49 10.15 15.71 29.94
C PHE A 49 10.29 14.30 29.37
N ALA A 50 9.34 13.42 29.70
CA ALA A 50 9.30 12.04 29.27
C ALA A 50 8.83 11.97 27.82
N VAL A 51 9.75 12.21 26.87
CA VAL A 51 9.47 12.29 25.44
C VAL A 51 8.74 11.05 24.93
N GLU A 52 9.13 9.85 25.38
CA GLU A 52 8.48 8.61 24.98
C GLU A 52 7.01 8.55 25.43
N GLU A 53 6.74 8.83 26.70
CA GLU A 53 5.38 8.83 27.23
C GLU A 53 4.52 9.89 26.55
N TYR A 54 5.09 11.07 26.30
CA TYR A 54 4.44 12.13 25.53
C TYR A 54 4.08 11.67 24.12
N LEU A 55 4.97 10.99 23.40
CA LEU A 55 4.71 10.50 22.06
C LEU A 55 3.62 9.41 22.05
N PHE A 56 3.60 8.54 23.07
CA PHE A 56 2.57 7.52 23.23
C PHE A 56 1.19 8.17 23.50
N ALA A 57 1.09 8.99 24.55
CA ALA A 57 -0.17 9.58 25.00
C ALA A 57 -0.67 10.70 24.06
N THR A 58 0.20 11.62 23.67
CA THR A 58 -0.17 12.86 22.95
C THR A 58 0.01 12.77 21.45
N CYS A 59 0.77 11.82 20.90
CA CYS A 59 0.86 11.61 19.44
C CYS A 59 0.17 10.33 18.95
N ASN A 60 -0.44 9.55 19.87
CA ASN A 60 -1.09 8.26 19.59
C ASN A 60 -0.15 7.25 18.90
N LEU A 61 1.15 7.30 19.19
CA LEU A 61 2.09 6.30 18.71
C LEU A 61 1.94 4.99 19.50
N THR A 62 2.27 3.86 18.88
CA THR A 62 2.47 2.63 19.65
C THR A 62 3.72 2.75 20.53
N ARG A 63 3.82 1.98 21.62
CA ARG A 63 5.02 1.99 22.50
C ARG A 63 6.32 1.76 21.70
N ALA A 64 6.30 0.83 20.75
CA ALA A 64 7.46 0.58 19.87
C ALA A 64 7.81 1.78 18.98
N GLN A 65 6.80 2.47 18.43
CA GLN A 65 7.01 3.68 17.64
C GLN A 65 7.52 4.83 18.51
N ALA A 66 6.94 5.04 19.69
CA ALA A 66 7.33 6.06 20.65
C ALA A 66 8.77 5.89 21.12
N LEU A 67 9.18 4.66 21.49
CA LEU A 67 10.55 4.33 21.87
C LEU A 67 11.55 4.59 20.74
N LYS A 68 11.19 4.24 19.50
CA LYS A 68 12.04 4.51 18.33
C LYS A 68 12.16 6.01 18.04
N ALA A 69 11.06 6.74 18.18
CA ALA A 69 10.97 8.17 17.91
C ALA A 69 11.65 9.02 18.99
N SER A 70 11.54 8.64 20.27
CA SER A 70 12.13 9.36 21.40
C SER A 70 13.64 9.48 21.28
N LYS A 71 14.32 8.45 20.73
CA LYS A 71 15.76 8.48 20.44
C LYS A 71 16.17 9.64 19.55
N LYS A 72 15.32 10.06 18.60
CA LYS A 72 15.59 11.21 17.71
C LYS A 72 15.29 12.57 18.35
N LEU A 73 14.63 12.54 19.50
CA LEU A 73 14.07 13.70 20.21
C LEU A 73 14.61 13.81 21.64
N SER A 74 15.70 13.10 21.97
CA SER A 74 16.28 13.02 23.32
C SER A 74 16.71 14.37 23.91
N HIS A 75 16.94 15.37 23.05
CA HIS A 75 17.29 16.73 23.45
C HIS A 75 16.09 17.60 23.86
N LEU A 76 14.85 17.15 23.60
CA LEU A 76 13.67 17.91 23.98
C LEU A 76 13.47 17.89 25.50
N LYS A 77 13.33 19.08 26.09
CA LYS A 77 13.12 19.27 27.53
C LYS A 77 11.72 19.76 27.90
N SER A 78 10.87 20.03 26.91
CA SER A 78 9.55 20.64 27.10
C SER A 78 8.60 20.28 25.95
N PRO A 79 7.28 20.14 26.21
CA PRO A 79 6.29 19.87 25.17
C PRO A 79 5.89 21.13 24.38
N ARG A 80 6.26 22.35 24.83
CA ARG A 80 5.82 23.63 24.22
C ARG A 80 5.96 23.67 22.70
N LYS A 81 7.11 23.27 22.17
CA LYS A 81 7.39 23.29 20.73
C LYS A 81 6.65 22.17 19.98
N PRO A 82 6.72 20.90 20.44
CA PRO A 82 5.85 19.85 19.93
C PRO A 82 4.35 20.22 19.90
N ASP A 83 3.80 20.77 20.99
CA ASP A 83 2.40 21.18 21.11
C ASP A 83 2.05 22.25 20.07
N ALA A 84 2.90 23.25 19.89
CA ALA A 84 2.70 24.29 18.88
C ALA A 84 2.65 23.70 17.45
N VAL A 85 3.52 22.74 17.14
CA VAL A 85 3.50 22.04 15.83
C VAL A 85 2.23 21.21 15.68
N LEU A 86 1.80 20.47 16.72
CA LEU A 86 0.59 19.66 16.67
C LEU A 86 -0.67 20.52 16.52
N ALA A 87 -0.75 21.65 17.23
CA ALA A 87 -1.83 22.61 17.11
C ALA A 87 -1.88 23.22 15.70
N PHE A 88 -0.73 23.63 15.15
CA PHE A 88 -0.62 24.15 13.79
C PHE A 88 -1.09 23.13 12.73
N LEU A 89 -0.68 21.86 12.83
CA LEU A 89 -1.11 20.81 11.90
C LEU A 89 -2.61 20.52 12.02
N SER A 90 -3.16 20.58 13.23
CA SER A 90 -4.59 20.39 13.46
C SER A 90 -5.41 21.55 12.89
N ASP A 91 -4.96 22.79 13.11
CA ASP A 91 -5.54 24.00 12.53
C ASP A 91 -5.46 24.01 11.00
N LEU A 92 -4.37 23.47 10.43
CA LEU A 92 -4.25 23.27 8.97
C LEU A 92 -5.35 22.33 8.42
N GLY A 93 -5.96 21.49 9.27
CA GLY A 93 -6.95 20.50 8.90
C GLY A 93 -6.36 19.12 8.64
N VAL A 94 -5.14 18.83 9.11
CA VAL A 94 -4.55 17.50 9.01
C VAL A 94 -5.28 16.56 9.97
N ALA A 95 -5.87 15.48 9.44
CA ALA A 95 -6.54 14.48 10.25
C ALA A 95 -5.60 13.89 11.31
N ARG A 96 -6.14 13.56 12.49
CA ARG A 96 -5.36 13.03 13.61
C ARG A 96 -4.52 11.80 13.23
N SER A 97 -5.07 10.89 12.45
CA SER A 97 -4.36 9.72 11.91
C SER A 97 -3.19 10.11 11.00
N GLY A 98 -3.35 11.18 10.21
CA GLY A 98 -2.29 11.76 9.38
C GLY A 98 -1.16 12.36 10.23
N ILE A 99 -1.49 13.07 11.31
CA ILE A 99 -0.50 13.60 12.27
C ILE A 99 0.26 12.46 12.94
N THR A 100 -0.43 11.43 13.41
CA THR A 100 0.20 10.23 14.01
C THR A 100 1.16 9.57 13.02
N ALA A 101 0.74 9.37 11.76
CA ALA A 101 1.59 8.78 10.73
C ALA A 101 2.81 9.66 10.40
N LEU A 102 2.61 10.98 10.32
CA LEU A 102 3.67 11.97 10.10
C LEU A 102 4.73 11.90 11.20
N VAL A 103 4.33 11.93 12.47
CA VAL A 103 5.23 11.87 13.63
C VAL A 103 5.92 10.50 13.73
N ALA A 104 5.21 9.41 13.42
CA ALA A 104 5.80 8.07 13.40
C ALA A 104 6.93 7.95 12.35
N SER A 105 6.71 8.55 11.17
CA SER A 105 7.66 8.56 10.06
C SER A 105 8.84 9.50 10.33
N ASP A 106 8.56 10.72 10.80
CA ASP A 106 9.55 11.78 10.99
C ASP A 106 9.31 12.55 12.30
N PRO A 107 9.76 11.99 13.44
CA PRO A 107 9.55 12.60 14.76
C PRO A 107 10.12 14.03 14.88
N GLN A 108 11.17 14.33 14.11
CA GLN A 108 11.83 15.65 14.11
C GLN A 108 10.93 16.77 13.57
N VAL A 109 9.78 16.46 12.98
CA VAL A 109 8.77 17.47 12.63
C VAL A 109 8.30 18.26 13.85
N LEU A 110 8.26 17.62 15.02
CA LEU A 110 7.93 18.26 16.29
C LEU A 110 8.98 19.29 16.75
N CYS A 111 10.17 19.25 16.15
CA CYS A 111 11.25 20.23 16.40
C CYS A 111 11.25 21.38 15.39
N ALA A 112 10.37 21.39 14.38
CA ALA A 112 10.32 22.45 13.38
C ALA A 112 9.80 23.77 13.98
N SER A 113 10.21 24.91 13.41
CA SER A 113 9.60 26.20 13.75
C SER A 113 8.32 26.39 12.94
N VAL A 114 7.19 26.63 13.61
CA VAL A 114 5.93 26.95 12.94
C VAL A 114 6.09 28.21 12.10
N GLU A 115 6.54 29.30 12.71
CA GLU A 115 6.68 30.62 12.07
C GLU A 115 7.75 30.66 10.98
N LYS A 116 8.93 30.09 11.22
CA LYS A 116 10.07 30.22 10.31
C LYS A 116 10.15 29.11 9.27
N THR A 117 9.42 28.01 9.44
CA THR A 117 9.57 26.82 8.58
C THR A 117 8.24 26.31 8.05
N LEU A 118 7.29 25.98 8.93
CA LEU A 118 6.07 25.30 8.48
C LEU A 118 5.10 26.26 7.79
N ALA A 119 4.78 27.41 8.40
CA ALA A 119 3.83 28.37 7.87
C ALA A 119 4.27 28.99 6.52
N PRO A 120 5.54 29.38 6.31
CA PRO A 120 6.00 29.84 5.01
C PRO A 120 5.80 28.77 3.92
N ARG A 121 6.08 27.49 4.22
CA ARG A 121 5.92 26.39 3.25
C ARG A 121 4.46 26.10 2.91
N ILE A 122 3.54 26.28 3.85
CA ILE A 122 2.10 26.21 3.55
C ILE A 122 1.70 27.36 2.63
N THR A 123 2.22 28.56 2.88
CA THR A 123 1.98 29.74 2.04
C THR A 123 2.48 29.51 0.61
N GLU A 124 3.75 29.08 0.47
CA GLU A 124 4.35 28.77 -0.84
C GLU A 124 3.59 27.68 -1.61
N LEU A 125 2.90 26.76 -0.93
CA LEU A 125 2.03 25.76 -1.58
C LEU A 125 0.66 26.34 -1.95
N GLY A 126 0.15 27.28 -1.14
CA GLY A 126 -1.05 28.06 -1.43
C GLY A 126 -0.88 28.94 -2.66
N ASP A 127 0.30 29.52 -2.86
CA ASP A 127 0.66 30.34 -4.03
C ASP A 127 0.62 29.55 -5.35
N LEU A 128 0.68 28.20 -5.28
CA LEU A 128 0.47 27.30 -6.42
C LEU A 128 -1.02 27.03 -6.72
N GLY A 129 -1.93 27.67 -5.99
CA GLY A 129 -3.38 27.46 -6.11
C GLY A 129 -3.90 26.23 -5.36
N LEU A 130 -3.11 25.62 -4.46
CA LEU A 130 -3.61 24.52 -3.63
C LEU A 130 -4.45 25.06 -2.47
N SER A 131 -5.66 24.51 -2.30
CA SER A 131 -6.48 24.81 -1.12
C SER A 131 -5.84 24.26 0.14
N ARG A 132 -6.15 24.87 1.28
CA ARG A 132 -5.70 24.43 2.62
C ARG A 132 -5.98 22.95 2.85
N ALA A 133 -7.15 22.46 2.42
CA ALA A 133 -7.52 21.04 2.49
C ALA A 133 -6.61 20.12 1.67
N LYS A 134 -6.24 20.52 0.43
CA LYS A 134 -5.30 19.75 -0.40
C LYS A 134 -3.91 19.72 0.24
N ILE A 135 -3.45 20.84 0.78
CA ILE A 135 -2.16 20.91 1.47
C ILE A 135 -2.16 20.00 2.71
N ALA A 136 -3.23 20.02 3.51
CA ALA A 136 -3.40 19.15 4.66
C ALA A 136 -3.35 17.64 4.32
N GLN A 137 -3.85 17.25 3.14
CA GLN A 137 -3.74 15.88 2.65
C GLN A 137 -2.34 15.51 2.14
N LEU A 138 -1.57 16.49 1.68
CA LEU A 138 -0.24 16.27 1.11
C LEU A 138 0.85 16.14 2.19
N VAL A 139 0.77 16.95 3.24
CA VAL A 139 1.79 17.01 4.32
C VAL A 139 2.14 15.63 4.91
N PRO A 140 1.17 14.77 5.30
CA PRO A 140 1.46 13.44 5.83
C PRO A 140 2.17 12.50 4.86
N LEU A 141 2.06 12.76 3.55
CA LEU A 141 2.65 11.92 2.51
C LEU A 141 4.10 12.30 2.18
N ALA A 142 4.58 13.45 2.66
CA ALA A 142 5.94 13.92 2.41
C ALA A 142 6.65 14.40 3.69
N PRO A 143 6.68 13.60 4.79
CA PRO A 143 7.10 14.05 6.11
C PRO A 143 8.48 14.70 6.14
N CYS A 144 9.52 13.93 5.79
CA CYS A 144 10.89 14.42 5.81
C CYS A 144 11.09 15.59 4.84
N THR A 145 10.56 15.47 3.62
CA THR A 145 10.72 16.49 2.57
C THR A 145 10.06 17.81 2.97
N PHE A 146 8.87 17.75 3.55
CA PHE A 146 8.13 18.91 4.07
C PHE A 146 8.84 19.58 5.24
N ARG A 147 9.62 18.84 6.04
CA ARG A 147 10.45 19.39 7.12
C ARG A 147 11.79 19.96 6.65
N ILE A 148 12.46 19.36 5.67
CA ILE A 148 13.81 19.79 5.27
C ILE A 148 13.84 20.84 4.15
N SER A 149 12.85 20.87 3.26
CA SER A 149 12.88 21.74 2.07
C SER A 149 11.51 22.28 1.68
N SER A 150 11.49 23.37 0.90
CA SER A 150 10.28 23.80 0.19
C SER A 150 9.82 22.71 -0.78
N LEU A 151 8.52 22.46 -0.82
CA LEU A 151 7.90 21.53 -1.75
C LEU A 151 7.43 22.19 -3.04
N SER A 152 7.40 23.52 -3.12
CA SER A 152 6.66 24.22 -4.17
C SER A 152 7.18 23.93 -5.57
N ARG A 153 8.50 23.98 -5.78
CA ARG A 153 9.10 23.59 -7.07
C ARG A 153 8.74 22.16 -7.49
N ARG A 154 8.70 21.24 -6.53
CA ARG A 154 8.46 19.80 -6.76
C ARG A 154 6.99 19.53 -7.03
N VAL A 155 6.10 20.14 -6.24
CA VAL A 155 4.66 20.06 -6.42
C VAL A 155 4.25 20.68 -7.74
N SER A 156 4.76 21.87 -8.08
CA SER A 156 4.52 22.52 -9.36
C SER A 156 4.93 21.64 -10.55
N PHE A 157 6.15 21.09 -10.50
CA PHE A 157 6.65 20.17 -11.52
C PHE A 157 5.72 18.95 -11.70
N TRP A 158 5.36 18.27 -10.61
CA TRP A 158 4.55 17.07 -10.70
C TRP A 158 3.10 17.36 -11.07
N LEU A 159 2.52 18.48 -10.62
CA LEU A 159 1.21 18.93 -11.09
C LEU A 159 1.22 19.13 -12.61
N SER A 160 2.24 19.79 -13.16
CA SER A 160 2.42 19.92 -14.61
C SER A 160 2.52 18.55 -15.31
N ALA A 161 3.34 17.64 -14.77
CA ALA A 161 3.48 16.29 -15.30
C ALA A 161 2.17 15.48 -15.27
N PHE A 162 1.28 15.75 -14.31
CA PHE A 162 -0.05 15.14 -14.18
C PHE A 162 -1.18 16.01 -14.72
N ASN A 163 -0.89 16.92 -15.66
CA ASN A 163 -1.89 17.77 -16.31
C ASN A 163 -2.78 18.58 -15.32
N GLY A 164 -2.19 19.05 -14.23
CA GLY A 164 -2.86 19.81 -13.17
C GLY A 164 -3.58 18.96 -12.12
N SER A 165 -3.56 17.63 -12.22
CA SER A 165 -4.32 16.78 -11.32
C SER A 165 -3.62 16.55 -9.97
N PHE A 166 -4.12 17.22 -8.94
CA PHE A 166 -3.70 16.99 -7.56
C PHE A 166 -3.97 15.55 -7.09
N GLU A 167 -5.09 14.95 -7.49
CA GLU A 167 -5.42 13.58 -7.07
C GLU A 167 -4.46 12.54 -7.64
N LEU A 168 -3.96 12.74 -8.85
CA LEU A 168 -2.92 11.88 -9.43
C LEU A 168 -1.60 12.02 -8.68
N LEU A 169 -1.17 13.26 -8.38
CA LEU A 169 0.01 13.52 -7.56
C LEU A 169 -0.12 12.86 -6.18
N ARG A 170 -1.22 13.10 -5.49
CA ARG A 170 -1.49 12.55 -4.15
C ARG A 170 -1.49 11.02 -4.17
N ARG A 171 -2.16 10.41 -5.15
CA ARG A 171 -2.17 8.95 -5.34
C ARG A 171 -0.76 8.43 -5.61
N ALA A 172 -0.03 9.02 -6.55
CA ALA A 172 1.33 8.60 -6.88
C ALA A 172 2.26 8.68 -5.67
N GLN A 173 2.22 9.80 -4.93
CA GLN A 173 3.02 10.01 -3.72
C GLN A 173 2.64 9.03 -2.61
N SER A 174 1.36 8.66 -2.46
CA SER A 174 0.93 7.66 -1.49
C SER A 174 1.45 6.25 -1.81
N LEU A 175 1.66 5.94 -3.09
CA LEU A 175 2.20 4.66 -3.55
C LEU A 175 3.75 4.67 -3.59
N ASN A 176 4.36 5.84 -3.68
CA ASN A 176 5.80 6.06 -3.67
C ASN A 176 6.17 7.38 -2.99
N SER A 177 6.56 7.32 -1.72
CA SER A 177 6.91 8.50 -0.92
C SER A 177 8.14 9.26 -1.42
N ALA A 178 8.92 8.68 -2.35
CA ALA A 178 10.11 9.30 -2.90
C ALA A 178 9.85 10.30 -4.03
N ILE A 179 8.62 10.38 -4.57
CA ILE A 179 8.29 11.25 -5.73
C ILE A 179 8.60 12.72 -5.43
N LEU A 180 8.15 13.22 -4.28
CA LEU A 180 8.48 14.58 -3.84
C LEU A 180 9.91 14.70 -3.31
N GLY A 181 10.65 13.61 -3.09
CA GLY A 181 12.05 13.65 -2.63
C GLY A 181 13.10 13.60 -3.75
N CYS A 182 12.79 12.99 -4.91
CA CYS A 182 13.78 12.71 -5.95
C CYS A 182 14.27 13.96 -6.69
N SER A 183 15.45 13.91 -7.32
CA SER A 183 15.91 15.02 -8.17
C SER A 183 15.01 15.15 -9.41
N ILE A 184 14.54 16.36 -9.68
CA ILE A 184 13.72 16.64 -10.86
C ILE A 184 14.58 16.45 -12.12
N GLU A 185 15.77 17.05 -12.13
CA GLU A 185 16.66 17.15 -13.28
C GLU A 185 17.33 15.82 -13.59
N LYS A 186 17.84 15.14 -12.56
CA LYS A 186 18.64 13.91 -12.73
C LYS A 186 17.80 12.64 -12.80
N VAL A 187 16.54 12.68 -12.34
CA VAL A 187 15.70 11.47 -12.21
C VAL A 187 14.34 11.66 -12.87
N ALA A 188 13.53 12.61 -12.41
CA ALA A 188 12.13 12.68 -12.85
C ALA A 188 11.99 13.04 -14.34
N ILE A 189 12.71 14.06 -14.83
CA ILE A 189 12.66 14.49 -16.23
C ILE A 189 13.11 13.37 -17.18
N PRO A 190 14.30 12.75 -17.00
CA PRO A 190 14.72 11.63 -17.86
C PRO A 190 13.73 10.46 -17.85
N ASN A 191 13.21 10.09 -16.68
CA ASN A 191 12.29 8.97 -16.56
C ASN A 191 10.95 9.26 -17.26
N LEU A 192 10.40 10.46 -17.09
CA LEU A 192 9.17 10.87 -17.76
C LEU A 192 9.34 10.92 -19.28
N ALA A 193 10.46 11.44 -19.77
CA ALA A 193 10.78 11.47 -21.19
C ALA A 193 10.87 10.06 -21.78
N PHE A 194 11.59 9.16 -21.11
CA PHE A 194 11.73 7.77 -21.54
C PHE A 194 10.40 6.99 -21.49
N MET A 195 9.62 7.13 -20.42
CA MET A 195 8.29 6.52 -20.33
C MET A 195 7.36 7.01 -21.44
N LYS A 196 7.43 8.30 -21.79
CA LYS A 196 6.68 8.85 -22.92
C LYS A 196 7.10 8.22 -24.25
N GLN A 197 8.40 8.01 -24.49
CA GLN A 197 8.90 7.26 -25.65
C GLN A 197 8.37 5.81 -25.68
N CYS A 198 8.22 5.19 -24.51
CA CYS A 198 7.61 3.87 -24.36
C CYS A 198 6.07 3.86 -24.48
N GLY A 199 5.44 5.00 -24.80
CA GLY A 199 3.98 5.12 -24.91
C GLY A 199 3.24 5.02 -23.57
N ILE A 200 3.91 5.38 -22.46
CA ILE A 200 3.35 5.43 -21.10
C ILE A 200 3.24 6.90 -20.68
N SER A 201 2.02 7.39 -20.48
CA SER A 201 1.82 8.73 -19.92
C SER A 201 2.00 8.72 -18.40
N ALA A 202 2.45 9.84 -17.82
CA ALA A 202 2.56 9.96 -16.37
C ALA A 202 1.22 9.69 -15.68
N SER A 203 0.11 10.16 -16.26
CA SER A 203 -1.24 10.03 -15.73
C SER A 203 -1.74 8.58 -15.70
N ASP A 204 -1.24 7.70 -16.57
CA ASP A 204 -1.59 6.27 -16.57
C ASP A 204 -0.90 5.49 -15.45
N VAL A 205 0.32 5.89 -15.08
CA VAL A 205 1.20 5.13 -14.17
C VAL A 205 0.53 4.77 -12.84
N PRO A 206 -0.16 5.68 -12.12
CA PRO A 206 -0.81 5.35 -10.84
C PRO A 206 -1.94 4.31 -10.91
N PHE A 207 -2.40 3.95 -12.11
CA PHE A 207 -3.47 2.96 -12.32
C PHE A 207 -2.96 1.63 -12.87
N MET A 208 -1.71 1.56 -13.35
CA MET A 208 -1.14 0.34 -13.91
C MET A 208 -1.02 -0.78 -12.87
N ASN A 209 -0.36 -0.48 -11.74
CA ASN A 209 -0.29 -1.33 -10.55
C ASN A 209 0.34 -0.56 -9.37
N ILE A 210 0.32 -1.15 -8.17
CA ILE A 210 0.82 -0.53 -6.93
C ILE A 210 2.32 -0.16 -6.95
N PHE A 211 3.13 -0.81 -7.79
CA PHE A 211 4.57 -0.55 -7.89
C PHE A 211 4.91 0.45 -9.00
N ALA A 212 4.02 0.67 -9.98
CA ALA A 212 4.30 1.49 -11.15
C ALA A 212 4.74 2.93 -10.82
N PRO A 213 4.20 3.63 -9.79
CA PRO A 213 4.71 4.96 -9.40
C PRO A 213 6.18 5.00 -8.97
N ARG A 214 6.81 3.86 -8.70
CA ARG A 214 8.25 3.78 -8.43
C ARG A 214 9.11 3.95 -9.68
N LEU A 215 8.53 3.81 -10.88
CA LEU A 215 9.21 4.10 -12.15
C LEU A 215 9.62 5.57 -12.24
N PHE A 216 8.84 6.48 -11.66
CA PHE A 216 9.17 7.91 -11.60
C PHE A 216 10.50 8.20 -10.91
N THR A 217 10.85 7.41 -9.90
CA THR A 217 12.02 7.64 -9.04
C THR A 217 13.13 6.62 -9.27
N PHE A 218 13.01 5.80 -10.31
CA PHE A 218 13.99 4.77 -10.64
C PHE A 218 15.28 5.41 -11.16
N LYS A 219 16.43 4.74 -11.02
CA LYS A 219 17.66 5.23 -11.65
C LYS A 219 17.47 5.22 -13.17
N PRO A 220 17.73 6.32 -13.90
CA PRO A 220 17.46 6.38 -15.33
C PRO A 220 18.10 5.25 -16.15
N LYS A 221 19.37 4.91 -15.87
CA LYS A 221 20.05 3.78 -16.53
C LYS A 221 19.32 2.45 -16.31
N SER A 222 18.99 2.14 -15.06
CA SER A 222 18.26 0.93 -14.70
C SER A 222 16.85 0.89 -15.30
N LEU A 223 16.23 2.04 -15.55
CA LEU A 223 14.93 2.13 -16.20
C LEU A 223 15.01 1.69 -17.67
N HIS A 224 16.10 2.04 -18.36
CA HIS A 224 16.36 1.59 -19.73
C HIS A 224 16.70 0.09 -19.75
N GLU A 225 17.58 -0.38 -18.86
CA GLU A 225 17.88 -1.82 -18.72
C GLU A 225 16.61 -2.65 -18.44
N ALA A 226 15.65 -2.10 -17.69
CA ALA A 226 14.37 -2.76 -17.46
C ALA A 226 13.51 -2.83 -18.73
N ALA A 227 13.59 -1.85 -19.62
CA ALA A 227 12.90 -1.87 -20.91
C ALA A 227 13.53 -2.89 -21.86
N GLU A 228 14.86 -2.92 -21.94
CA GLU A 228 15.61 -3.92 -22.72
C GLU A 228 15.23 -5.34 -22.29
N ARG A 229 15.18 -5.60 -20.98
CA ARG A 229 14.70 -6.89 -20.45
C ARG A 229 13.27 -7.22 -20.81
N VAL A 230 12.40 -6.24 -21.03
CA VAL A 230 11.02 -6.50 -21.49
C VAL A 230 11.02 -6.89 -22.97
N GLU A 231 11.86 -6.26 -23.78
CA GLU A 231 12.04 -6.60 -25.19
C GLU A 231 12.68 -7.98 -25.37
N GLU A 232 13.62 -8.38 -24.50
CA GLU A 232 14.17 -9.74 -24.44
C GLU A 232 13.10 -10.81 -24.22
N LEU A 233 11.96 -10.47 -23.58
CA LEU A 233 10.80 -11.36 -23.44
C LEU A 233 9.89 -11.38 -24.68
N GLY A 234 10.31 -10.74 -25.78
CA GLY A 234 9.55 -10.62 -27.02
C GLY A 234 8.43 -9.57 -26.99
N ILE A 235 8.39 -8.72 -25.96
CA ILE A 235 7.34 -7.70 -25.80
C ILE A 235 7.80 -6.38 -26.39
N LYS A 236 7.24 -6.02 -27.54
CA LYS A 236 7.59 -4.79 -28.27
C LYS A 236 7.32 -3.52 -27.44
N LEU A 237 8.28 -2.61 -27.45
CA LEU A 237 8.16 -1.25 -26.89
C LEU A 237 6.95 -0.51 -27.49
N GLY A 238 6.20 0.22 -26.65
CA GLY A 238 4.98 0.93 -27.06
C GLY A 238 3.72 0.06 -27.18
N SER A 239 3.82 -1.27 -27.11
CA SER A 239 2.64 -2.14 -27.10
C SER A 239 1.81 -1.99 -25.82
N ARG A 240 0.52 -2.31 -25.87
CA ARG A 240 -0.35 -2.30 -24.67
C ARG A 240 0.20 -3.23 -23.57
N MET A 241 0.80 -4.36 -23.93
CA MET A 241 1.36 -5.32 -22.98
C MET A 241 2.69 -4.85 -22.38
N PHE A 242 3.44 -4.01 -23.10
CA PHE A 242 4.66 -3.39 -22.57
C PHE A 242 4.40 -2.68 -21.24
N ARG A 243 3.30 -1.92 -21.14
CA ARG A 243 2.94 -1.21 -19.89
C ARG A 243 2.85 -2.17 -18.70
N HIS A 244 2.17 -3.30 -18.87
CA HIS A 244 1.99 -4.29 -17.80
C HIS A 244 3.29 -5.03 -17.47
N ALA A 245 4.11 -5.35 -18.48
CA ALA A 245 5.39 -6.00 -18.31
C ALA A 245 6.44 -5.09 -17.67
N PHE A 246 6.49 -3.83 -18.08
CA PHE A 246 7.56 -2.90 -17.72
C PHE A 246 7.64 -2.64 -16.22
N ALA A 247 6.52 -2.25 -15.60
CA ALA A 247 6.48 -2.06 -14.16
C ALA A 247 6.77 -3.36 -13.39
N LEU A 248 6.42 -4.53 -13.93
CA LEU A 248 6.70 -5.81 -13.30
C LEU A 248 8.20 -6.14 -13.36
N VAL A 249 8.75 -6.15 -14.57
CA VAL A 249 10.15 -6.53 -14.83
C VAL A 249 11.10 -5.56 -14.14
N ALA A 250 10.79 -4.25 -14.13
CA ALA A 250 11.60 -3.24 -13.44
C ALA A 250 11.86 -3.54 -11.96
N PHE A 251 10.93 -4.23 -11.27
CA PHE A 251 11.07 -4.59 -9.85
C PHE A 251 11.30 -6.08 -9.61
N MET A 252 11.44 -6.88 -10.66
CA MET A 252 11.75 -8.31 -10.58
C MET A 252 13.23 -8.54 -10.88
N ARG A 253 13.90 -9.37 -10.08
CA ARG A 253 15.28 -9.77 -10.31
C ARG A 253 15.38 -10.63 -11.58
N LYS A 254 16.54 -10.61 -12.25
CA LYS A 254 16.75 -11.40 -13.48
C LYS A 254 16.57 -12.89 -13.20
N GLU A 255 17.08 -13.35 -12.06
CA GLU A 255 17.05 -14.75 -11.63
C GLU A 255 15.63 -15.23 -11.32
N ASP A 256 14.80 -14.35 -10.72
CA ASP A 256 13.39 -14.66 -10.45
C ASP A 256 12.61 -14.83 -11.75
N CYS A 257 12.85 -13.95 -12.74
CA CYS A 257 12.24 -14.05 -14.06
C CYS A 257 12.65 -15.35 -14.78
N ALA A 258 13.96 -15.65 -14.80
CA ALA A 258 14.49 -16.87 -15.39
C ALA A 258 13.95 -18.14 -14.72
N SER A 259 13.82 -18.13 -13.40
CA SER A 259 13.24 -19.25 -12.63
C SER A 259 11.78 -19.50 -13.01
N LYS A 260 10.99 -18.44 -13.22
CA LYS A 260 9.60 -18.56 -13.69
C LYS A 260 9.50 -19.09 -15.12
N ILE A 261 10.38 -18.64 -16.00
CA ILE A 261 10.47 -19.14 -17.38
C ILE A 261 10.83 -20.64 -17.39
N GLY A 262 11.84 -21.03 -16.60
CA GLY A 262 12.23 -22.43 -16.44
C GLY A 262 11.13 -23.29 -15.82
N LEU A 263 10.33 -22.73 -14.90
CA LEU A 263 9.15 -23.41 -14.37
C LEU A 263 8.11 -23.69 -15.47
N LEU A 264 7.80 -22.70 -16.32
CA LEU A 264 6.85 -22.88 -17.43
C LEU A 264 7.32 -23.98 -18.39
N GLN A 265 8.62 -24.06 -18.69
CA GLN A 265 9.17 -25.14 -19.50
C GLN A 265 9.03 -26.51 -18.81
N LYS A 266 9.38 -26.59 -17.52
CA LYS A 266 9.29 -27.83 -16.74
C LYS A 266 7.87 -28.39 -16.62
N ILE A 267 6.84 -27.55 -16.75
CA ILE A 267 5.43 -27.98 -16.69
C ILE A 267 4.84 -28.26 -18.08
N GLY A 268 5.66 -28.29 -19.13
CA GLY A 268 5.27 -28.80 -20.45
C GLY A 268 5.11 -27.77 -21.55
N PHE A 269 5.50 -26.50 -21.34
CA PHE A 269 5.52 -25.50 -22.42
C PHE A 269 6.83 -25.53 -23.20
N SER A 270 6.74 -25.47 -24.53
CA SER A 270 7.91 -25.23 -25.38
C SER A 270 8.45 -23.80 -25.22
N GLN A 271 9.64 -23.50 -25.77
CA GLN A 271 10.15 -22.12 -25.79
C GLN A 271 9.22 -21.16 -26.51
N ASP A 272 8.62 -21.60 -27.61
CA ASP A 272 7.68 -20.80 -28.39
C ASP A 272 6.39 -20.54 -27.61
N ASP A 273 5.89 -21.55 -26.89
CA ASP A 273 4.72 -21.40 -26.01
C ASP A 273 5.00 -20.37 -24.91
N VAL A 274 6.17 -20.43 -24.26
CA VAL A 274 6.54 -19.46 -23.24
C VAL A 274 6.61 -18.05 -23.82
N SER A 275 7.21 -17.88 -25.01
CA SER A 275 7.22 -16.60 -25.71
C SER A 275 5.81 -16.08 -25.98
N VAL A 276 4.87 -16.93 -26.41
CA VAL A 276 3.46 -16.56 -26.61
C VAL A 276 2.80 -16.14 -25.29
N ILE A 277 3.02 -16.91 -24.22
CA ILE A 277 2.47 -16.63 -22.88
C ILE A 277 2.93 -15.26 -22.39
N LEU A 278 4.24 -14.99 -22.44
CA LEU A 278 4.81 -13.74 -21.95
C LEU A 278 4.36 -12.53 -22.77
N ARG A 279 4.26 -12.68 -24.10
CA ARG A 279 3.75 -11.62 -24.98
C ARG A 279 2.29 -11.27 -24.71
N LYS A 280 1.45 -12.27 -24.38
CA LYS A 280 0.01 -12.08 -24.16
C LYS A 280 -0.36 -11.77 -22.71
N ALA A 281 0.40 -12.28 -21.74
CA ALA A 281 0.12 -12.15 -20.31
C ALA A 281 1.41 -12.18 -19.46
N PRO A 282 2.22 -11.11 -19.51
CA PRO A 282 3.47 -11.02 -18.73
C PRO A 282 3.23 -11.12 -17.21
N LEU A 283 2.02 -10.84 -16.75
CA LEU A 283 1.63 -10.93 -15.34
C LEU A 283 1.67 -12.35 -14.77
N VAL A 284 1.74 -13.40 -15.61
CA VAL A 284 1.99 -14.78 -15.17
C VAL A 284 3.25 -14.88 -14.30
N LEU A 285 4.28 -14.08 -14.59
CA LEU A 285 5.52 -14.06 -13.81
C LEU A 285 5.30 -13.65 -12.33
N ARG A 286 4.21 -12.95 -12.01
CA ARG A 286 3.86 -12.54 -10.62
C ARG A 286 3.24 -13.67 -9.80
N LEU A 287 2.72 -14.71 -10.44
CA LEU A 287 2.02 -15.78 -9.74
C LEU A 287 3.01 -16.61 -8.93
N SER A 288 2.58 -17.13 -7.78
CA SER A 288 3.39 -18.11 -7.05
C SER A 288 3.61 -19.36 -7.90
N GLU A 289 4.73 -20.06 -7.69
CA GLU A 289 4.99 -21.31 -8.42
C GLU A 289 3.89 -22.33 -8.18
N GLU A 290 3.44 -22.44 -6.93
CA GLU A 290 2.32 -23.29 -6.54
C GLU A 290 1.04 -22.95 -7.31
N ARG A 291 0.70 -21.66 -7.42
CA ARG A 291 -0.48 -21.23 -8.18
C ARG A 291 -0.40 -21.65 -9.63
N ILE A 292 0.77 -21.52 -10.27
CA ILE A 292 1.01 -21.92 -11.67
C ILE A 292 0.85 -23.43 -11.81
N ARG A 293 1.49 -24.22 -10.94
CA ARG A 293 1.43 -25.69 -10.95
C ARG A 293 0.01 -26.20 -10.76
N GLN A 294 -0.72 -25.69 -9.77
CA GLN A 294 -2.12 -26.05 -9.53
C GLN A 294 -3.02 -25.73 -10.73
N ALA A 295 -2.85 -24.55 -11.34
CA ALA A 295 -3.61 -24.21 -12.55
C ALA A 295 -3.30 -25.19 -13.69
N MET A 296 -2.01 -25.45 -13.92
CA MET A 296 -1.58 -26.32 -15.01
C MET A 296 -2.07 -27.76 -14.80
N HIS A 297 -1.97 -28.29 -13.58
CA HIS A 297 -2.49 -29.61 -13.23
C HIS A 297 -3.98 -29.71 -13.55
N PHE A 298 -4.79 -28.76 -13.06
CA PHE A 298 -6.21 -28.75 -13.34
C PHE A 298 -6.53 -28.63 -14.85
N LEU A 299 -5.90 -27.68 -15.54
CA LEU A 299 -6.19 -27.43 -16.96
C LEU A 299 -5.84 -28.63 -17.85
N THR A 300 -4.78 -29.36 -17.53
CA THR A 300 -4.35 -30.53 -18.31
C THR A 300 -5.03 -31.82 -17.88
N ARG A 301 -5.03 -32.15 -16.58
CA ARG A 301 -5.52 -33.43 -16.07
C ARG A 301 -7.04 -33.48 -15.96
N ASP A 302 -7.65 -32.44 -15.41
CA ASP A 302 -9.09 -32.44 -15.16
C ASP A 302 -9.83 -31.90 -16.37
N ALA A 303 -9.40 -30.76 -16.92
CA ALA A 303 -10.05 -30.13 -18.06
C ALA A 303 -9.61 -30.68 -19.44
N GLY A 304 -8.59 -31.53 -19.49
CA GLY A 304 -8.15 -32.21 -20.72
C GLY A 304 -7.59 -31.27 -21.80
N LEU A 305 -7.04 -30.11 -21.42
CA LEU A 305 -6.52 -29.12 -22.37
C LEU A 305 -5.04 -29.34 -22.65
N ASP A 306 -4.66 -29.27 -23.93
CA ASP A 306 -3.27 -29.36 -24.34
C ASP A 306 -2.47 -28.10 -24.01
N ALA A 307 -1.17 -28.26 -23.74
CA ALA A 307 -0.28 -27.15 -23.42
C ALA A 307 -0.28 -26.04 -24.50
N PRO A 308 -0.18 -26.33 -25.82
CA PRO A 308 -0.25 -25.27 -26.83
C PRO A 308 -1.59 -24.50 -26.83
N TYR A 309 -2.71 -25.16 -26.52
CA TYR A 309 -4.00 -24.50 -26.37
C TYR A 309 -4.00 -23.49 -25.21
N ILE A 310 -3.44 -23.90 -24.07
CA ILE A 310 -3.31 -23.08 -22.87
C ILE A 310 -2.34 -21.91 -23.12
N ALA A 311 -1.21 -22.16 -23.79
CA ALA A 311 -0.20 -21.15 -24.10
C ALA A 311 -0.78 -19.99 -24.92
N GLN A 312 -1.68 -20.29 -25.85
CA GLN A 312 -2.39 -19.28 -26.65
C GLN A 312 -3.40 -18.47 -25.84
N ARG A 313 -3.78 -18.93 -24.63
CA ARG A 313 -4.84 -18.39 -23.76
C ARG A 313 -4.37 -18.24 -22.31
N PRO A 314 -3.26 -17.52 -22.06
CA PRO A 314 -2.63 -17.50 -20.73
C PRO A 314 -3.45 -16.80 -19.65
N ALA A 315 -4.54 -16.11 -20.02
CA ALA A 315 -5.52 -15.59 -19.07
C ALA A 315 -6.15 -16.69 -18.19
N LEU A 316 -6.12 -17.96 -18.61
CA LEU A 316 -6.50 -19.10 -17.77
C LEU A 316 -5.69 -19.17 -16.46
N PHE A 317 -4.42 -18.79 -16.47
CA PHE A 317 -3.61 -18.69 -15.24
C PHE A 317 -4.05 -17.56 -14.31
N MET A 318 -4.66 -16.51 -14.87
CA MET A 318 -5.05 -15.31 -14.15
C MET A 318 -6.40 -15.42 -13.43
N TYR A 319 -7.26 -16.35 -13.85
CA TYR A 319 -8.53 -16.61 -13.15
C TYR A 319 -8.31 -17.37 -11.84
N SER A 320 -9.20 -17.18 -10.87
CA SER A 320 -9.17 -17.98 -9.64
C SER A 320 -9.54 -19.43 -9.95
N LEU A 321 -8.71 -20.37 -9.49
CA LEU A 321 -8.99 -21.79 -9.66
C LEU A 321 -10.28 -22.17 -8.91
N GLU A 322 -10.33 -21.89 -7.61
CA GLU A 322 -11.45 -22.24 -6.71
C GLU A 322 -12.72 -21.45 -6.99
N ARG A 323 -12.61 -20.15 -7.29
CA ARG A 323 -13.79 -19.28 -7.40
C ARG A 323 -14.34 -19.17 -8.81
N ARG A 324 -13.59 -19.61 -9.83
CA ARG A 324 -13.98 -19.39 -11.22
C ARG A 324 -13.77 -20.59 -12.12
N LEU A 325 -12.59 -21.19 -12.16
CA LEU A 325 -12.32 -22.28 -13.10
C LEU A 325 -13.04 -23.57 -12.68
N LEU A 326 -12.85 -24.02 -11.44
CA LEU A 326 -13.44 -25.25 -10.91
C LEU A 326 -14.98 -25.22 -10.93
N PRO A 327 -15.66 -24.19 -10.38
CA PRO A 327 -17.12 -24.19 -10.35
C PRO A 327 -17.73 -24.23 -11.75
N ARG A 328 -17.12 -23.51 -12.70
CA ARG A 328 -17.60 -23.47 -14.09
C ARG A 328 -17.34 -24.79 -14.81
N TYR A 329 -16.18 -25.41 -14.60
CA TYR A 329 -15.89 -26.72 -15.16
C TYR A 329 -16.87 -27.78 -14.68
N PHE A 330 -17.10 -27.89 -13.36
CA PHE A 330 -17.99 -28.90 -12.81
C PHE A 330 -19.44 -28.68 -13.23
N LEU A 331 -19.93 -27.43 -13.27
CA LEU A 331 -21.27 -27.14 -13.76
C LEU A 331 -21.43 -27.60 -15.22
N LEU A 332 -20.50 -27.23 -16.09
CA LEU A 332 -20.55 -27.61 -17.51
C LEU A 332 -20.45 -29.13 -17.68
N LYS A 333 -19.65 -29.81 -16.87
CA LYS A 333 -19.57 -31.28 -16.87
C LYS A 333 -20.92 -31.91 -16.54
N VAL A 334 -21.58 -31.46 -15.47
CA VAL A 334 -22.90 -31.96 -15.07
C VAL A 334 -23.97 -31.67 -16.12
N LEU A 335 -23.99 -30.46 -16.69
CA LEU A 335 -24.96 -30.10 -17.73
C LEU A 335 -24.77 -30.97 -18.99
N ARG A 336 -23.53 -31.31 -19.33
CA ARG A 336 -23.21 -32.17 -20.47
C ARG A 336 -23.67 -33.60 -20.21
N GLU A 337 -23.37 -34.13 -19.03
CA GLU A 337 -23.83 -35.47 -18.61
C GLU A 337 -25.36 -35.58 -18.60
N LYS A 338 -26.07 -34.48 -18.34
CA LYS A 338 -27.54 -34.41 -18.36
C LYS A 338 -28.15 -34.09 -19.73
N GLY A 339 -27.33 -33.86 -20.77
CA GLY A 339 -27.83 -33.48 -22.10
C GLY A 339 -28.49 -32.10 -22.16
N LEU A 340 -28.19 -31.20 -21.21
CA LEU A 340 -28.77 -29.86 -21.12
C LEU A 340 -27.91 -28.79 -21.81
N LEU A 341 -26.74 -29.17 -22.33
CA LEU A 341 -25.84 -28.27 -23.06
C LEU A 341 -26.11 -28.35 -24.56
N ASN A 342 -26.74 -27.32 -25.10
CA ASN A 342 -27.10 -27.24 -26.52
C ASN A 342 -25.91 -26.87 -27.44
N PHE A 343 -24.77 -26.44 -26.88
CA PHE A 343 -23.60 -25.98 -27.64
C PHE A 343 -22.27 -26.40 -27.02
N GLU A 344 -21.28 -26.71 -27.86
CA GLU A 344 -19.90 -26.92 -27.43
C GLU A 344 -19.13 -25.60 -27.32
N TYR A 345 -19.23 -24.95 -26.16
CA TYR A 345 -18.35 -23.82 -25.86
C TYR A 345 -16.94 -24.30 -25.50
N SER A 346 -15.92 -23.64 -26.07
CA SER A 346 -14.55 -23.85 -25.61
C SER A 346 -14.40 -23.47 -24.13
N PHE A 347 -13.60 -24.21 -23.37
CA PHE A 347 -13.42 -23.96 -21.94
C PHE A 347 -12.92 -22.54 -21.64
N TYR A 348 -12.06 -21.99 -22.49
CA TYR A 348 -11.61 -20.61 -22.34
C TYR A 348 -12.76 -19.60 -22.45
N TYR A 349 -13.67 -19.79 -23.41
CA TYR A 349 -14.80 -18.89 -23.60
C TYR A 349 -15.66 -18.85 -22.33
N THR A 350 -16.02 -20.02 -21.79
CA THR A 350 -16.83 -20.11 -20.57
C THR A 350 -16.09 -19.57 -19.35
N ALA A 351 -14.77 -19.77 -19.24
CA ALA A 351 -13.95 -19.17 -18.19
C ALA A 351 -13.89 -17.63 -18.29
N ALA A 352 -13.91 -17.09 -19.50
CA ALA A 352 -13.81 -15.65 -19.75
C ALA A 352 -15.13 -14.87 -19.52
N LEU A 353 -16.28 -15.52 -19.67
CA LEU A 353 -17.59 -14.86 -19.51
C LEU A 353 -17.77 -14.15 -18.15
N ALA A 354 -18.41 -12.99 -18.17
CA ALA A 354 -18.89 -12.36 -16.94
C ALA A 354 -19.90 -13.29 -16.23
N GLU A 355 -20.01 -13.22 -14.91
CA GLU A 355 -20.82 -14.17 -14.12
C GLU A 355 -22.27 -14.26 -14.60
N LYS A 356 -22.91 -13.10 -14.83
CA LYS A 356 -24.29 -13.03 -15.34
C LYS A 356 -24.45 -13.72 -16.69
N MET A 357 -23.48 -13.52 -17.59
CA MET A 357 -23.50 -14.12 -18.93
C MET A 357 -23.20 -15.61 -18.88
N PHE A 358 -22.30 -16.05 -17.99
CA PHE A 358 -22.00 -17.46 -17.78
C PHE A 358 -23.24 -18.21 -17.28
N VAL A 359 -23.95 -17.66 -16.29
CA VAL A 359 -25.18 -18.28 -15.77
C VAL A 359 -26.25 -18.33 -16.85
N TYR A 360 -26.47 -17.23 -17.58
CA TYR A 360 -27.46 -17.20 -18.67
C TYR A 360 -27.14 -18.17 -19.81
N ALA A 361 -25.86 -18.33 -20.17
CA ALA A 361 -25.44 -19.25 -21.23
C ALA A 361 -25.40 -20.73 -20.79
N SER A 362 -25.58 -21.01 -19.49
CA SER A 362 -25.54 -22.36 -18.90
C SER A 362 -26.94 -22.89 -18.52
N ILE A 363 -27.98 -22.09 -18.73
CA ILE A 363 -29.40 -22.43 -18.58
C ILE A 363 -30.00 -22.42 -19.99
#